data_AF-A0A9E2PVG8-F1
#
_entry.id   AF-A0A9E2PVG8-F1
#
_cell.length_a   1.000
_cell.length_b   1.000
_cell.length_c   1.000
_cell.angle_alpha   90.00
_cell.angle_beta   90.00
_cell.angle_gamma   90.00
#
_symmetry.space_group_name_H-M   'P 1'
#
loop_
_entity.id
_entity.type
_entity.pdbx_description
1 polymer ?
#
loop_
_entity_poly.entity_id
_entity_poly.type
_entity_poly.pdbx_seq_one_letter_code
_entity_poly.pdbx_strand_id
1 'polypeptide(L)'
;MRQAGADYLREEGRCRGARPRVKAVLFPYGLDYGLAPGSGEFIQTAYGGEPGKLVMGDGYLTSGSWTSPVVQSFSPYLDEAVPSWDEPSGHMDVEIRLRTGETPAGVAQAAFTLLASGQDMSLAPYFQVKVDFDETIRAWGLDDPGEADAFTAYAVDQGPDGGFESYASEGPGCLTAFSLAGRLTLPEREIIDPGGVRVELAPDFSELRTGDHVLVLDNRVGQWLHRAENACMKEPDWTRKQLALYHGWELTDGTVAWQLLYQGVVQRLAGMAHGWRQPHRVRLESQDSVAAGLKQRIGAPADTGERRPFMRGTYLARGELIRVVEAAAGEITRTGSGSATVQLLGTYRGDYLQDYLLEAETSGEVGSATFRWSHNQGQSWQKTNLTAAGADGPVELEEGLSVYWEPGLGSDLVAGDRWTFAASPPIYHYQVFGAPFEAVTAVYLSGEENDDRVTADAGTGLIQVSGKNASVTARVVKDHTTHPVDMVADILAEVGLEAAIDEDSFALAKSLTPEYAIGIRFENLTAAQAIREIIRRCLYDLWIDFGEIKIRAYLGEA
;
A
#
# COMPACT_ATOMS: atom_id res chain seq x y z
N MET A 1 8.83 19.29 -62.11
CA MET A 1 7.87 19.34 -60.97
C MET A 1 7.18 17.99 -60.90
N ARG A 2 7.32 17.26 -59.80
CA ARG A 2 6.53 16.02 -59.58
C ARG A 2 5.11 16.46 -59.21
N GLN A 3 4.09 15.87 -59.86
CA GLN A 3 2.69 16.05 -59.46
C GLN A 3 2.52 15.50 -58.05
N ALA A 4 1.86 16.26 -57.18
CA ALA A 4 1.51 15.81 -55.85
C ALA A 4 0.58 14.59 -55.94
N GLY A 5 0.82 13.59 -55.09
CA GLY A 5 0.00 12.38 -55.02
C GLY A 5 -1.44 12.69 -54.60
N ALA A 6 -2.38 11.84 -54.99
CA ALA A 6 -3.80 12.02 -54.69
C ALA A 6 -4.07 12.11 -53.18
N ASP A 7 -3.29 11.42 -52.34
CA ASP A 7 -3.42 11.47 -50.89
C ASP A 7 -2.96 12.81 -50.32
N TYR A 8 -1.85 13.37 -50.82
CA TYR A 8 -1.41 14.72 -50.45
C TYR A 8 -2.45 15.77 -50.81
N LEU A 9 -3.04 15.72 -52.01
CA LEU A 9 -4.09 16.66 -52.41
C LEU A 9 -5.40 16.47 -51.61
N ARG A 10 -5.69 15.25 -51.16
CA ARG A 10 -6.84 14.94 -50.29
C ARG A 10 -6.61 15.45 -48.87
N GLU A 11 -5.38 15.40 -48.39
CA GLU A 11 -4.95 15.93 -47.09
C GLU A 11 -4.87 17.46 -47.10
N GLU A 12 -4.28 18.05 -48.15
CA GLU A 12 -4.29 19.51 -48.39
C GLU A 12 -5.73 20.05 -48.56
N GLY A 13 -6.62 19.26 -49.17
CA GLY A 13 -8.04 19.54 -49.29
C GLY A 13 -8.79 19.48 -47.95
N ARG A 14 -8.42 18.58 -47.04
CA ARG A 14 -8.94 18.51 -45.66
C ARG A 14 -8.54 19.74 -44.83
N CYS A 15 -7.34 20.30 -45.05
CA CYS A 15 -6.87 21.47 -44.32
C CYS A 15 -7.49 22.79 -44.80
N ARG A 16 -8.04 22.86 -46.02
CA ARG A 16 -8.68 24.09 -46.55
C ARG A 16 -10.05 24.32 -45.90
N GLY A 17 -10.08 25.23 -44.94
CA GLY A 17 -11.29 25.61 -44.19
C GLY A 17 -11.35 25.01 -42.79
N ALA A 18 -10.37 24.19 -42.40
CA ALA A 18 -10.27 23.68 -41.04
C ALA A 18 -9.98 24.83 -40.06
N ARG A 19 -10.78 24.93 -39.00
CA ARG A 19 -10.64 25.98 -38.00
C ARG A 19 -9.91 25.41 -36.77
N PRO A 20 -8.79 26.00 -36.33
CA PRO A 20 -8.14 25.57 -35.10
C PRO A 20 -9.06 25.85 -33.91
N ARG A 21 -9.15 24.88 -32.99
CA ARG A 21 -9.95 24.92 -31.77
C ARG A 21 -9.07 24.60 -30.57
N VAL A 22 -9.45 25.10 -29.41
CA VAL A 22 -8.80 24.81 -28.13
C VAL A 22 -9.85 24.32 -27.14
N LYS A 23 -9.54 23.25 -26.41
CA LYS A 23 -10.33 22.73 -25.28
C LYS A 23 -9.42 22.66 -24.06
N ALA A 24 -9.85 23.22 -22.95
CA ALA A 24 -9.16 23.10 -21.66
C ALA A 24 -10.10 22.40 -20.67
N VAL A 25 -9.60 21.42 -19.94
CA VAL A 25 -10.39 20.60 -19.02
C VAL A 25 -9.75 20.62 -17.64
N LEU A 26 -10.56 20.88 -16.62
CA LEU A 26 -10.14 20.88 -15.22
C LEU A 26 -10.74 19.69 -14.48
N PHE A 27 -9.92 18.94 -13.75
CA PHE A 27 -10.36 17.70 -13.08
C PHE A 27 -9.37 17.30 -11.95
N PRO A 28 -9.68 16.36 -11.06
CA PRO A 28 -11.01 15.79 -10.81
C PRO A 28 -11.86 16.75 -9.97
N TYR A 29 -13.17 16.78 -10.21
CA TYR A 29 -14.17 17.39 -9.31
C TYR A 29 -14.99 16.29 -8.64
N GLY A 30 -15.12 16.32 -7.31
CA GLY A 30 -15.96 15.35 -6.61
C GLY A 30 -17.43 15.56 -6.98
N LEU A 31 -18.04 14.56 -7.62
CA LEU A 31 -19.48 14.55 -7.89
C LEU A 31 -20.21 13.87 -6.74
N ASP A 32 -21.05 14.63 -6.06
CA ASP A 32 -22.02 14.10 -5.13
C ASP A 32 -23.17 13.46 -5.91
N TYR A 33 -23.36 12.16 -5.73
CA TYR A 33 -24.45 11.39 -6.31
C TYR A 33 -25.54 11.07 -5.28
N GLY A 34 -25.48 11.67 -4.08
CA GLY A 34 -26.56 11.65 -3.09
C GLY A 34 -26.64 10.37 -2.26
N LEU A 35 -25.57 9.60 -2.13
CA LEU A 35 -25.55 8.44 -1.24
C LEU A 35 -25.46 8.89 0.23
N ALA A 36 -26.56 8.71 0.95
CA ALA A 36 -26.69 9.05 2.37
C ALA A 36 -27.85 8.24 3.00
N PRO A 37 -27.95 8.16 4.35
CA PRO A 37 -29.08 7.52 5.01
C PRO A 37 -30.42 8.10 4.54
N GLY A 38 -31.29 7.24 3.97
CA GLY A 38 -32.62 7.63 3.47
C GLY A 38 -32.62 8.43 2.16
N SER A 39 -31.47 8.54 1.47
CA SER A 39 -31.36 9.23 0.19
C SER A 39 -31.30 8.24 -0.97
N GLY A 40 -32.31 8.30 -1.85
CA GLY A 40 -32.52 7.32 -2.90
C GLY A 40 -33.41 6.15 -2.45
N GLU A 41 -33.46 5.11 -3.26
CA GLU A 41 -34.22 3.89 -2.99
C GLU A 41 -33.26 2.75 -2.69
N PHE A 42 -33.35 2.22 -1.47
CA PHE A 42 -32.56 1.07 -1.02
C PHE A 42 -33.44 -0.18 -1.07
N ILE A 43 -32.97 -1.19 -1.78
CA ILE A 43 -33.59 -2.53 -1.83
C ILE A 43 -32.55 -3.50 -1.30
N GLN A 44 -32.78 -4.05 -0.10
CA GLN A 44 -31.87 -5.05 0.52
C GLN A 44 -30.43 -4.55 0.73
N THR A 45 -30.22 -3.23 0.69
CA THR A 45 -28.95 -2.54 0.89
C THR A 45 -29.12 -1.42 1.91
N ALA A 46 -28.02 -0.89 2.42
CA ALA A 46 -28.00 0.26 3.32
C ALA A 46 -26.73 1.10 3.12
N TYR A 47 -26.79 2.37 3.53
CA TYR A 47 -25.62 3.23 3.57
C TYR A 47 -24.58 2.68 4.58
N GLY A 48 -23.34 2.47 4.12
CA GLY A 48 -22.29 1.83 4.92
C GLY A 48 -21.60 2.72 5.95
N GLY A 49 -22.08 3.96 6.15
CA GLY A 49 -21.54 4.90 7.13
C GLY A 49 -20.44 5.84 6.59
N GLU A 50 -19.84 5.50 5.46
CA GLU A 50 -18.74 6.24 4.83
C GLU A 50 -19.12 6.68 3.39
N PRO A 51 -18.59 7.81 2.88
CA PRO A 51 -18.81 8.22 1.50
C PRO A 51 -18.44 7.11 0.52
N GLY A 52 -19.32 6.82 -0.44
CA GLY A 52 -19.09 5.76 -1.42
C GLY A 52 -19.17 4.33 -0.90
N LYS A 53 -19.62 4.15 0.35
CA LYS A 53 -19.80 2.83 0.94
C LYS A 53 -21.27 2.42 0.95
N LEU A 54 -21.55 1.29 0.31
CA LEU A 54 -22.87 0.67 0.27
C LEU A 54 -22.73 -0.77 0.74
N VAL A 55 -23.56 -1.18 1.69
CA VAL A 55 -23.52 -2.51 2.29
C VAL A 55 -24.82 -3.25 2.03
N MET A 56 -24.76 -4.57 1.91
CA MET A 56 -25.95 -5.41 1.97
C MET A 56 -26.62 -5.28 3.34
N GLY A 57 -27.95 -5.39 3.37
CA GLY A 57 -28.73 -5.38 4.61
C GLY A 57 -28.48 -6.63 5.46
N ASP A 58 -28.95 -6.59 6.72
CA ASP A 58 -28.84 -7.73 7.62
C ASP A 58 -29.62 -8.96 7.09
N GLY A 59 -29.00 -10.13 7.17
CA GLY A 59 -29.58 -11.42 6.77
C GLY A 59 -28.88 -12.07 5.58
N TYR A 60 -29.39 -13.24 5.15
CA TYR A 60 -28.92 -13.90 3.94
C TYR A 60 -29.65 -13.31 2.72
N LEU A 61 -28.98 -12.42 2.01
CA LEU A 61 -29.51 -11.68 0.86
C LEU A 61 -28.68 -12.00 -0.37
N THR A 62 -29.31 -12.57 -1.39
CA THR A 62 -28.67 -13.03 -2.63
C THR A 62 -28.58 -11.94 -3.71
N SER A 63 -29.27 -10.82 -3.50
CA SER A 63 -29.28 -9.66 -4.39
C SER A 63 -29.64 -8.42 -3.60
N GLY A 64 -29.20 -7.26 -4.07
CA GLY A 64 -29.55 -5.98 -3.50
C GLY A 64 -29.34 -4.87 -4.51
N SER A 65 -30.01 -3.73 -4.32
CA SER A 65 -29.72 -2.58 -5.16
C SER A 65 -29.93 -1.28 -4.41
N TRP A 66 -29.26 -0.24 -4.90
CA TRP A 66 -29.52 1.13 -4.50
C TRP A 66 -29.62 2.00 -5.74
N THR A 67 -30.67 2.82 -5.80
CA THR A 67 -30.83 3.82 -6.85
C THR A 67 -30.78 5.21 -6.23
N SER A 68 -29.87 6.04 -6.69
CA SER A 68 -29.69 7.40 -6.19
C SER A 68 -30.92 8.28 -6.48
N PRO A 69 -31.12 9.41 -5.78
CA PRO A 69 -32.01 10.45 -6.30
C PRO A 69 -31.48 10.99 -7.64
N VAL A 70 -32.33 11.68 -8.41
CA VAL A 70 -31.85 12.44 -9.57
C VAL A 70 -31.10 13.66 -9.04
N VAL A 71 -29.81 13.75 -9.36
CA VAL A 71 -28.93 14.82 -8.91
C VAL A 71 -28.62 15.76 -10.05
N GLN A 72 -28.51 17.05 -9.73
CA GLN A 72 -28.03 18.07 -10.67
C GLN A 72 -26.53 18.30 -10.42
N SER A 73 -25.74 18.23 -11.49
CA SER A 73 -24.36 18.69 -11.49
C SER A 73 -24.29 20.17 -11.08
N PHE A 74 -23.24 20.54 -10.35
CA PHE A 74 -23.10 21.94 -9.90
C PHE A 74 -22.69 22.89 -11.05
N SER A 75 -22.31 22.34 -12.21
CA SER A 75 -21.86 23.07 -13.39
C SER A 75 -22.44 22.43 -14.65
N PRO A 76 -23.05 23.20 -15.57
CA PRO A 76 -23.39 22.68 -16.90
C PRO A 76 -22.15 22.40 -17.76
N TYR A 77 -20.97 22.83 -17.33
CA TYR A 77 -19.69 22.57 -17.99
C TYR A 77 -18.98 21.32 -17.47
N LEU A 78 -19.57 20.64 -16.48
CA LEU A 78 -19.08 19.35 -16.04
C LEU A 78 -19.75 18.30 -16.92
N ASP A 79 -19.06 17.98 -18.01
CA ASP A 79 -19.58 17.25 -19.17
C ASP A 79 -18.99 15.85 -19.33
N GLU A 80 -18.02 15.50 -18.49
CA GLU A 80 -17.43 14.17 -18.42
C GLU A 80 -17.28 13.74 -16.94
N ALA A 81 -17.29 12.43 -16.68
CA ALA A 81 -17.01 11.85 -15.38
C ALA A 81 -16.22 10.54 -15.52
N VAL A 82 -15.39 10.24 -14.52
CA VAL A 82 -14.67 8.98 -14.38
C VAL A 82 -15.13 8.31 -13.09
N PRO A 83 -15.77 7.13 -13.15
CA PRO A 83 -16.12 6.40 -11.95
C PRO A 83 -14.92 5.59 -11.44
N SER A 84 -14.83 5.43 -10.13
CA SER A 84 -13.82 4.57 -9.49
C SER A 84 -14.43 3.92 -8.27
N TRP A 85 -14.10 2.67 -8.00
CA TRP A 85 -14.47 1.95 -6.79
C TRP A 85 -13.48 0.82 -6.52
N ASP A 86 -13.44 0.35 -5.28
CA ASP A 86 -12.73 -0.88 -4.94
C ASP A 86 -13.67 -2.07 -5.19
N GLU A 87 -13.13 -3.14 -5.77
CA GLU A 87 -13.91 -4.35 -6.00
C GLU A 87 -14.42 -4.94 -4.68
N PRO A 88 -15.68 -5.42 -4.65
CA PRO A 88 -16.29 -5.99 -3.46
C PRO A 88 -15.58 -7.26 -2.96
N SER A 89 -15.85 -7.64 -1.71
CA SER A 89 -15.52 -8.97 -1.18
C SER A 89 -16.03 -10.07 -2.15
N GLY A 90 -15.15 -11.00 -2.52
CA GLY A 90 -15.25 -11.83 -3.73
C GLY A 90 -16.43 -12.80 -3.89
N HIS A 91 -17.50 -12.70 -3.08
CA HIS A 91 -18.73 -13.50 -3.20
C HIS A 91 -19.93 -12.75 -3.81
N MET A 92 -19.78 -11.48 -4.15
CA MET A 92 -20.81 -10.71 -4.87
C MET A 92 -20.23 -9.93 -6.05
N ASP A 93 -20.92 -9.96 -7.18
CA ASP A 93 -20.69 -9.05 -8.29
C ASP A 93 -21.37 -7.71 -7.98
N VAL A 94 -20.67 -6.62 -8.28
CA VAL A 94 -21.21 -5.27 -8.19
C VAL A 94 -21.26 -4.65 -9.57
N GLU A 95 -22.47 -4.35 -10.03
CA GLU A 95 -22.70 -3.61 -11.26
C GLU A 95 -23.14 -2.18 -10.94
N ILE A 96 -22.35 -1.21 -11.39
CA ILE A 96 -22.69 0.21 -11.28
C ILE A 96 -23.15 0.72 -12.63
N ARG A 97 -24.28 1.42 -12.65
CA ARG A 97 -24.89 1.96 -13.86
C ARG A 97 -25.20 3.45 -13.67
N LEU A 98 -25.06 4.23 -14.73
CA LEU A 98 -25.41 5.65 -14.75
C LEU A 98 -26.40 5.95 -15.88
N ARG A 99 -27.32 6.87 -15.63
CA ARG A 99 -28.08 7.54 -16.68
C ARG A 99 -28.04 9.04 -16.50
N THR A 100 -28.10 9.78 -17.61
CA THR A 100 -27.94 11.23 -17.64
C THR A 100 -29.00 11.89 -18.53
N GLY A 101 -29.29 13.16 -18.32
CA GLY A 101 -30.20 13.94 -19.15
C GLY A 101 -30.14 15.45 -18.91
N GLU A 102 -30.64 16.22 -19.88
CA GLU A 102 -30.70 17.69 -19.83
C GLU A 102 -31.72 18.23 -18.82
N THR A 103 -32.69 17.39 -18.42
CA THR A 103 -33.73 17.74 -17.45
C THR A 103 -33.97 16.59 -16.49
N PRO A 104 -34.52 16.83 -15.29
CA PRO A 104 -34.87 15.75 -14.35
C PRO A 104 -35.81 14.70 -14.97
N ALA A 105 -36.77 15.15 -15.80
CA ALA A 105 -37.69 14.25 -16.50
C ALA A 105 -36.99 13.44 -17.60
N GLY A 106 -35.99 14.03 -18.27
CA GLY A 106 -35.16 13.35 -19.26
C GLY A 106 -34.36 12.20 -18.65
N VAL A 107 -33.80 12.39 -17.45
CA VAL A 107 -33.10 11.32 -16.71
C VAL A 107 -34.01 10.12 -16.47
N ALA A 108 -35.26 10.35 -16.09
CA ALA A 108 -36.22 9.27 -15.83
C ALA A 108 -36.51 8.40 -17.07
N GLN A 109 -36.41 8.98 -18.27
CA GLN A 109 -36.65 8.30 -19.56
C GLN A 109 -35.37 7.71 -20.17
N ALA A 110 -34.19 8.16 -19.72
CA ALA A 110 -32.92 7.66 -20.20
C ALA A 110 -32.66 6.22 -19.70
N ALA A 111 -32.00 5.44 -20.57
CA ALA A 111 -31.54 4.10 -20.22
C ALA A 111 -30.28 4.16 -19.34
N PHE A 112 -30.16 3.21 -18.43
CA PHE A 112 -28.93 3.00 -17.66
C PHE A 112 -27.83 2.44 -18.55
N THR A 113 -26.64 3.02 -18.44
CA THR A 113 -25.41 2.56 -19.09
C THR A 113 -24.52 1.95 -18.02
N LEU A 114 -23.98 0.76 -18.26
CA LEU A 114 -23.04 0.10 -17.37
C LEU A 114 -21.73 0.91 -17.29
N LEU A 115 -21.20 1.07 -16.08
CA LEU A 115 -19.93 1.73 -15.83
C LEU A 115 -18.80 0.72 -15.81
N ALA A 116 -17.63 1.13 -16.31
CA ALA A 116 -16.36 0.47 -16.05
C ALA A 116 -15.49 1.41 -15.21
N SER A 117 -14.86 0.86 -14.17
CA SER A 117 -13.98 1.64 -13.30
C SER A 117 -12.83 2.24 -14.12
N GLY A 118 -12.54 3.53 -13.91
CA GLY A 118 -11.51 4.28 -14.64
C GLY A 118 -11.91 4.76 -16.04
N GLN A 119 -13.07 4.37 -16.59
CA GLN A 119 -13.46 4.75 -17.95
C GLN A 119 -14.15 6.12 -18.00
N ASP A 120 -13.70 6.98 -18.92
CA ASP A 120 -14.35 8.26 -19.24
C ASP A 120 -15.77 8.06 -19.78
N MET A 121 -16.70 8.90 -19.30
CA MET A 121 -18.05 8.96 -19.83
C MET A 121 -18.63 10.37 -19.90
N SER A 122 -19.53 10.58 -20.86
CA SER A 122 -20.26 11.84 -20.99
C SER A 122 -21.30 12.02 -19.88
N LEU A 123 -21.34 13.22 -19.31
CA LEU A 123 -22.27 13.62 -18.27
C LEU A 123 -23.15 14.78 -18.76
N ALA A 124 -24.45 14.64 -18.58
CA ALA A 124 -25.40 15.72 -18.80
C ALA A 124 -25.70 16.45 -17.47
N PRO A 125 -26.35 17.63 -17.48
CA PRO A 125 -26.57 18.42 -16.28
C PRO A 125 -27.26 17.70 -15.13
N TYR A 126 -28.12 16.71 -15.42
CA TYR A 126 -28.76 15.85 -14.42
C TYR A 126 -28.36 14.39 -14.63
N PHE A 127 -28.18 13.65 -13.54
CA PHE A 127 -27.79 12.25 -13.60
C PHE A 127 -28.36 11.44 -12.43
N GLN A 128 -28.32 10.12 -12.57
CA GLN A 128 -28.74 9.18 -11.54
C GLN A 128 -27.88 7.92 -11.61
N VAL A 129 -27.43 7.44 -10.46
CA VAL A 129 -26.62 6.24 -10.29
C VAL A 129 -27.50 5.10 -9.81
N LYS A 130 -27.22 3.89 -10.28
CA LYS A 130 -27.77 2.65 -9.75
C LYS A 130 -26.61 1.69 -9.46
N VAL A 131 -26.65 1.06 -8.30
CA VAL A 131 -25.74 -0.01 -7.90
C VAL A 131 -26.57 -1.25 -7.70
N ASP A 132 -26.17 -2.35 -8.30
CA ASP A 132 -26.77 -3.67 -8.14
C ASP A 132 -25.71 -4.63 -7.59
N PHE A 133 -26.11 -5.42 -6.60
CA PHE A 133 -25.36 -6.54 -6.05
C PHE A 133 -26.06 -7.81 -6.48
N ASP A 134 -25.30 -8.75 -7.03
CA ASP A 134 -25.78 -10.09 -7.37
C ASP A 134 -24.80 -11.12 -6.80
N GLU A 135 -25.32 -12.13 -6.09
CA GLU A 135 -24.50 -13.20 -5.51
C GLU A 135 -23.83 -14.04 -6.62
N THR A 136 -22.51 -14.21 -6.51
CA THR A 136 -21.71 -14.99 -7.47
C THR A 136 -21.29 -16.35 -6.93
N ILE A 137 -21.33 -16.53 -5.61
CA ILE A 137 -20.92 -17.75 -4.90
C ILE A 137 -22.06 -18.17 -3.98
N ARG A 138 -22.42 -19.45 -4.00
CA ARG A 138 -23.46 -20.01 -3.11
C ARG A 138 -22.82 -20.45 -1.80
N ALA A 139 -23.41 -20.05 -0.68
CA ALA A 139 -22.95 -20.47 0.64
C ALA A 139 -23.95 -21.44 1.31
N TRP A 140 -23.57 -22.71 1.47
CA TRP A 140 -24.33 -23.70 2.25
C TRP A 140 -23.41 -24.69 2.98
N GLY A 141 -23.92 -25.32 4.04
CA GLY A 141 -23.21 -26.42 4.70
C GLY A 141 -23.15 -27.65 3.80
N LEU A 142 -21.99 -28.27 3.70
CA LEU A 142 -21.78 -29.52 2.97
C LEU A 142 -21.37 -30.62 3.95
N ASP A 143 -21.89 -31.83 3.73
CA ASP A 143 -21.52 -33.01 4.52
C ASP A 143 -20.15 -33.59 4.06
N ASP A 144 -19.72 -33.33 2.82
CA ASP A 144 -18.45 -33.77 2.24
C ASP A 144 -17.77 -32.64 1.44
N PRO A 145 -16.49 -32.29 1.71
CA PRO A 145 -15.74 -31.31 0.92
C PRO A 145 -15.57 -31.69 -0.57
N GLY A 146 -15.71 -32.96 -0.94
CA GLY A 146 -15.73 -33.40 -2.35
C GLY A 146 -16.95 -32.94 -3.14
N GLU A 147 -17.99 -32.42 -2.47
CA GLU A 147 -19.18 -31.84 -3.10
C GLU A 147 -19.04 -30.34 -3.40
N ALA A 148 -17.97 -29.69 -2.93
CA ALA A 148 -17.69 -28.29 -3.22
C ALA A 148 -17.28 -28.11 -4.69
N ASP A 149 -17.95 -27.19 -5.39
CA ASP A 149 -17.52 -26.72 -6.71
C ASP A 149 -16.73 -25.40 -6.59
N ALA A 150 -16.20 -24.90 -7.71
CA ALA A 150 -15.45 -23.65 -7.76
C ALA A 150 -16.25 -22.39 -7.36
N PHE A 151 -17.55 -22.52 -7.10
CA PHE A 151 -18.51 -21.46 -6.77
C PHE A 151 -19.18 -21.69 -5.41
N THR A 152 -18.59 -22.54 -4.55
CA THR A 152 -19.15 -22.89 -3.24
C THR A 152 -18.29 -22.35 -2.10
N ALA A 153 -18.85 -21.46 -1.28
CA ALA A 153 -18.35 -21.19 0.07
C ALA A 153 -19.03 -22.18 1.02
N TYR A 154 -18.27 -23.03 1.71
CA TYR A 154 -18.85 -24.13 2.51
C TYR A 154 -18.41 -24.09 3.97
N ALA A 155 -19.22 -24.71 4.82
CA ALA A 155 -18.82 -25.12 6.16
C ALA A 155 -18.84 -26.65 6.23
N VAL A 156 -17.72 -27.25 6.67
CA VAL A 156 -17.63 -28.72 6.86
C VAL A 156 -17.86 -29.04 8.32
N ASP A 157 -18.80 -29.95 8.58
CA ASP A 157 -18.95 -30.58 9.90
C ASP A 157 -17.78 -31.55 10.13
N GLN A 158 -16.89 -31.24 11.07
CA GLN A 158 -15.73 -32.09 11.41
C GLN A 158 -16.10 -33.24 12.37
N GLY A 159 -17.39 -33.47 12.62
CA GLY A 159 -17.90 -34.50 13.52
C GLY A 159 -18.09 -34.01 14.97
N PRO A 160 -18.46 -34.91 15.90
CA PRO A 160 -19.15 -34.56 17.15
C PRO A 160 -18.38 -33.66 18.12
N ASP A 161 -17.05 -33.54 17.98
CA ASP A 161 -16.19 -32.74 18.86
C ASP A 161 -15.40 -31.63 18.12
N GLY A 162 -15.48 -31.53 16.79
CA GLY A 162 -14.60 -30.70 15.95
C GLY A 162 -15.13 -29.31 15.59
N GLY A 163 -16.44 -29.08 15.71
CA GLY A 163 -17.07 -27.83 15.26
C GLY A 163 -17.15 -27.70 13.74
N PHE A 164 -17.54 -26.51 13.26
CA PHE A 164 -17.62 -26.18 11.84
C PHE A 164 -16.39 -25.35 11.43
N GLU A 165 -15.66 -25.80 10.42
CA GLU A 165 -14.73 -24.92 9.71
C GLU A 165 -15.49 -24.20 8.60
N SER A 166 -15.65 -22.88 8.72
CA SER A 166 -16.29 -22.02 7.72
C SER A 166 -15.24 -21.39 6.81
N TYR A 167 -15.40 -21.55 5.50
CA TYR A 167 -14.54 -20.95 4.47
C TYR A 167 -15.29 -19.85 3.68
N ALA A 168 -16.03 -18.99 4.38
CA ALA A 168 -16.69 -17.83 3.77
C ALA A 168 -15.70 -16.67 3.58
N SER A 169 -15.74 -16.01 2.42
CA SER A 169 -15.12 -14.69 2.25
C SER A 169 -15.75 -13.74 3.27
N GLU A 170 -14.92 -13.19 4.15
CA GLU A 170 -15.40 -12.49 5.34
C GLU A 170 -16.25 -11.25 4.99
N GLY A 171 -17.52 -11.28 5.43
CA GLY A 171 -18.38 -10.10 5.56
C GLY A 171 -19.58 -10.04 4.59
N PRO A 172 -20.60 -9.22 4.91
CA PRO A 172 -21.67 -8.93 3.98
C PRO A 172 -21.10 -8.30 2.70
N GLY A 173 -21.72 -8.57 1.53
CA GLY A 173 -21.30 -7.93 0.29
C GLY A 173 -21.30 -6.41 0.45
N CYS A 174 -20.21 -5.76 0.03
CA CYS A 174 -20.07 -4.33 0.18
C CYS A 174 -19.32 -3.73 -1.01
N LEU A 175 -19.78 -2.55 -1.42
CA LEU A 175 -19.07 -1.65 -2.30
C LEU A 175 -18.37 -0.61 -1.45
N THR A 176 -17.07 -0.42 -1.65
CA THR A 176 -16.27 0.58 -0.95
C THR A 176 -15.65 1.57 -1.93
N ALA A 177 -15.36 2.77 -1.42
CA ALA A 177 -14.67 3.83 -2.15
C ALA A 177 -15.31 4.24 -3.51
N PHE A 178 -16.61 3.99 -3.72
CA PHE A 178 -17.26 4.43 -4.95
C PHE A 178 -17.23 5.95 -5.07
N SER A 179 -16.74 6.45 -6.18
CA SER A 179 -16.58 7.88 -6.43
C SER A 179 -16.82 8.19 -7.90
N LEU A 180 -17.29 9.42 -8.16
CA LEU A 180 -17.43 9.97 -9.50
C LEU A 180 -16.55 11.22 -9.59
N ALA A 181 -15.47 11.13 -10.36
CA ALA A 181 -14.55 12.23 -10.61
C ALA A 181 -14.97 12.98 -11.88
N GLY A 182 -15.64 14.12 -11.71
CA GLY A 182 -16.06 14.99 -12.79
C GLY A 182 -14.91 15.71 -13.48
N ARG A 183 -15.04 15.93 -14.78
CA ARG A 183 -14.17 16.79 -15.57
C ARG A 183 -14.97 17.97 -16.10
N LEU A 184 -14.42 19.17 -15.89
CA LEU A 184 -15.07 20.43 -16.24
C LEU A 184 -14.39 21.01 -17.48
N THR A 185 -15.09 20.97 -18.62
CA THR A 185 -14.62 21.58 -19.86
C THR A 185 -14.84 23.08 -19.86
N LEU A 186 -13.76 23.85 -19.97
CA LEU A 186 -13.84 25.30 -20.02
C LEU A 186 -14.46 25.76 -21.35
N PRO A 187 -15.42 26.71 -21.31
CA PRO A 187 -15.95 27.29 -22.53
C PRO A 187 -14.83 27.93 -23.33
N GLU A 188 -14.66 27.56 -24.59
CA GLU A 188 -13.58 28.06 -25.44
C GLU A 188 -13.56 29.60 -25.53
N ARG A 189 -14.73 30.24 -25.48
CA ARG A 189 -14.88 31.70 -25.45
C ARG A 189 -14.25 32.38 -24.21
N GLU A 190 -14.01 31.61 -23.14
CA GLU A 190 -13.38 32.09 -21.92
C GLU A 190 -11.86 31.92 -21.95
N ILE A 191 -11.32 31.16 -22.90
CA ILE A 191 -9.88 31.01 -23.10
C ILE A 191 -9.38 32.19 -23.93
N ILE A 192 -8.67 33.12 -23.29
CA ILE A 192 -8.08 34.30 -23.95
C ILE A 192 -6.76 33.91 -24.61
N ASP A 193 -5.93 33.15 -23.89
CA ASP A 193 -4.63 32.68 -24.35
C ASP A 193 -4.40 31.28 -23.78
N PRO A 194 -4.29 30.24 -24.63
CA PRO A 194 -4.00 28.88 -24.18
C PRO A 194 -2.60 28.75 -23.57
N GLY A 195 -1.72 29.75 -23.71
CA GLY A 195 -0.36 29.71 -23.21
C GLY A 195 0.58 28.91 -24.12
N GLY A 196 1.89 29.07 -23.88
CA GLY A 196 2.90 28.23 -24.50
C GLY A 196 3.18 26.99 -23.65
N VAL A 197 3.24 25.83 -24.28
CA VAL A 197 3.69 24.59 -23.62
C VAL A 197 5.22 24.55 -23.70
N ARG A 198 5.90 24.57 -22.56
CA ARG A 198 7.35 24.39 -22.48
C ARG A 198 7.61 23.01 -21.89
N VAL A 199 8.08 22.07 -22.68
CA VAL A 199 8.50 20.75 -22.18
C VAL A 199 10.03 20.72 -22.25
N GLU A 200 10.70 20.94 -21.12
CA GLU A 200 12.14 20.76 -20.99
C GLU A 200 12.38 19.70 -19.91
N LEU A 201 12.62 18.46 -20.31
CA LEU A 201 13.11 17.41 -19.41
C LEU A 201 14.41 16.85 -19.97
N ALA A 202 15.46 16.84 -19.13
CA ALA A 202 16.70 16.20 -19.51
C ALA A 202 16.48 14.69 -19.72
N PRO A 203 17.07 14.07 -20.77
CA PRO A 203 16.93 12.63 -21.05
C PRO A 203 17.40 11.68 -19.94
N ASP A 204 18.01 12.19 -18.86
CA ASP A 204 18.51 11.43 -17.73
C ASP A 204 17.88 11.86 -16.39
N PHE A 205 16.85 12.73 -16.44
CA PHE A 205 16.17 13.31 -15.28
C PHE A 205 17.10 14.09 -14.34
N SER A 206 18.31 14.48 -14.80
CA SER A 206 19.26 15.27 -13.99
C SER A 206 18.80 16.71 -13.77
N GLU A 207 18.15 17.30 -14.77
CA GLU A 207 17.53 18.62 -14.74
C GLU A 207 16.03 18.50 -15.05
N LEU A 208 15.25 18.06 -14.07
CA LEU A 208 13.79 18.19 -14.09
C LEU A 208 13.42 19.68 -14.05
N ARG A 209 13.44 20.35 -15.21
CA ARG A 209 12.83 21.66 -15.36
C ARG A 209 11.34 21.44 -15.47
N THR A 210 10.59 22.12 -14.62
CA THR A 210 9.14 22.02 -14.69
C THR A 210 8.67 22.75 -15.92
N GLY A 211 7.89 22.05 -16.75
CA GLY A 211 7.10 22.71 -17.76
C GLY A 211 6.02 23.54 -17.09
N ASP A 212 6.35 24.79 -16.77
CA ASP A 212 5.39 25.75 -16.25
C ASP A 212 4.49 26.17 -17.41
N HIS A 213 3.18 26.04 -17.21
CA HIS A 213 2.17 26.45 -18.17
C HIS A 213 1.26 27.51 -17.56
N VAL A 214 0.85 28.48 -18.38
CA VAL A 214 -0.04 29.57 -17.95
C VAL A 214 -1.20 29.69 -18.93
N LEU A 215 -2.37 29.24 -18.50
CA LEU A 215 -3.64 29.44 -19.19
C LEU A 215 -4.24 30.79 -18.77
N VAL A 216 -4.54 31.66 -19.73
CA VAL A 216 -5.17 32.97 -19.46
C VAL A 216 -6.65 32.92 -19.79
N LEU A 217 -7.47 33.19 -18.79
CA LEU A 217 -8.91 33.08 -18.83
C LEU A 217 -9.58 34.45 -18.68
N ASP A 218 -10.71 34.62 -19.35
CA ASP A 218 -11.58 35.78 -19.20
C ASP A 218 -12.26 35.74 -17.82
N ASN A 219 -12.25 36.87 -17.11
CA ASN A 219 -12.95 37.03 -15.84
C ASN A 219 -13.79 38.31 -15.81
N ARG A 220 -14.24 38.80 -16.98
CA ARG A 220 -15.03 40.04 -17.12
C ARG A 220 -16.29 40.08 -16.25
N VAL A 221 -16.92 38.95 -15.98
CA VAL A 221 -18.16 38.86 -15.18
C VAL A 221 -17.92 38.34 -13.76
N GLY A 222 -16.65 38.10 -13.38
CA GLY A 222 -16.29 37.59 -12.07
C GLY A 222 -16.63 36.11 -11.85
N GLN A 223 -16.73 35.32 -12.92
CA GLN A 223 -17.12 33.91 -12.86
C GLN A 223 -16.06 33.00 -12.19
N TRP A 224 -14.83 33.51 -12.03
CA TRP A 224 -13.72 32.83 -11.35
C TRP A 224 -13.52 33.28 -9.89
N LEU A 225 -14.38 34.18 -9.37
CA LEU A 225 -14.31 34.60 -7.97
C LEU A 225 -14.85 33.49 -7.04
N HIS A 226 -14.39 33.41 -5.79
CA HIS A 226 -14.93 32.44 -4.83
C HIS A 226 -16.33 32.88 -4.34
N ARG A 227 -17.39 32.52 -5.08
CA ARG A 227 -18.80 32.78 -4.73
C ARG A 227 -19.58 31.47 -4.74
N ALA A 228 -20.64 31.39 -3.92
CA ALA A 228 -21.47 30.17 -3.81
C ALA A 228 -22.10 29.72 -5.15
N GLU A 229 -22.24 30.64 -6.10
CA GLU A 229 -22.82 30.40 -7.43
C GLU A 229 -21.77 30.03 -8.49
N ASN A 230 -20.46 30.15 -8.18
CA ASN A 230 -19.40 29.94 -9.15
C ASN A 230 -18.98 28.47 -9.16
N ALA A 231 -19.54 27.75 -10.12
CA ALA A 231 -19.36 26.31 -10.31
C ALA A 231 -17.87 25.90 -10.35
N CYS A 232 -17.00 26.69 -11.00
CA CYS A 232 -15.56 26.38 -11.11
C CYS A 232 -14.81 26.40 -9.77
N MET A 233 -15.35 27.05 -8.72
CA MET A 233 -14.70 27.32 -7.43
C MET A 233 -15.32 26.54 -6.25
N LYS A 234 -16.14 25.51 -6.51
CA LYS A 234 -16.83 24.75 -5.44
C LYS A 234 -15.85 24.02 -4.49
N GLU A 235 -14.63 23.73 -4.96
CA GLU A 235 -13.54 23.17 -4.15
C GLU A 235 -12.38 24.18 -4.03
N PRO A 236 -11.94 24.54 -2.80
CA PRO A 236 -10.93 25.57 -2.59
C PRO A 236 -9.49 25.11 -2.89
N ASP A 237 -9.24 23.79 -2.89
CA ASP A 237 -7.90 23.25 -3.08
C ASP A 237 -7.57 23.04 -4.56
N TRP A 238 -7.14 24.14 -5.20
CA TRP A 238 -6.67 24.14 -6.59
C TRP A 238 -5.42 23.29 -6.79
N THR A 239 -4.63 23.03 -5.74
CA THR A 239 -3.36 22.30 -5.87
C THR A 239 -3.53 20.82 -6.20
N ARG A 240 -4.76 20.31 -6.06
CA ARG A 240 -5.14 18.94 -6.41
C ARG A 240 -5.76 18.83 -7.81
N LYS A 241 -6.06 19.96 -8.46
CA LYS A 241 -6.65 19.97 -9.79
C LYS A 241 -5.57 19.78 -10.84
N GLN A 242 -5.90 19.05 -11.88
CA GLN A 242 -5.18 18.91 -13.12
C GLN A 242 -5.86 19.75 -14.21
N LEU A 243 -5.04 20.25 -15.12
CA LEU A 243 -5.42 20.91 -16.35
C LEU A 243 -4.97 20.01 -17.51
N ALA A 244 -5.91 19.61 -18.37
CA ALA A 244 -5.60 19.04 -19.67
C ALA A 244 -5.92 20.07 -20.76
N LEU A 245 -4.96 20.34 -21.63
CA LEU A 245 -5.09 21.26 -22.76
C LEU A 245 -5.05 20.46 -24.07
N TYR A 246 -6.10 20.59 -24.84
CA TYR A 246 -6.27 19.95 -26.13
C TYR A 246 -6.27 20.99 -27.24
N HIS A 247 -5.62 20.66 -28.35
CA HIS A 247 -5.79 21.35 -29.62
C HIS A 247 -6.55 20.45 -30.58
N GLY A 248 -7.43 21.06 -31.37
CA GLY A 248 -8.17 20.34 -32.37
C GLY A 248 -8.33 21.13 -33.64
N TRP A 249 -8.70 20.42 -34.69
CA TRP A 249 -9.06 21.01 -35.98
C TRP A 249 -10.51 20.66 -36.27
N GLU A 250 -11.34 21.70 -36.36
CA GLU A 250 -12.73 21.56 -36.78
C GLU A 250 -12.78 21.34 -38.29
N LEU A 251 -13.30 20.19 -38.69
CA LEU A 251 -13.53 19.82 -40.08
C LEU A 251 -14.80 20.51 -40.61
N THR A 252 -14.98 20.50 -41.92
CA THR A 252 -16.11 21.17 -42.59
C THR A 252 -17.49 20.60 -42.21
N ASP A 253 -17.54 19.40 -41.64
CA ASP A 253 -18.75 18.76 -41.13
C ASP A 253 -19.06 19.13 -39.66
N GLY A 254 -18.22 19.96 -39.03
CA GLY A 254 -18.33 20.38 -37.63
C GLY A 254 -17.64 19.44 -36.64
N THR A 255 -17.06 18.33 -37.10
CA THR A 255 -16.35 17.39 -36.23
C THR A 255 -15.00 17.94 -35.84
N VAL A 256 -14.61 17.82 -34.56
CA VAL A 256 -13.29 18.24 -34.08
C VAL A 256 -12.52 17.01 -33.63
N ALA A 257 -11.36 16.74 -34.24
CA ALA A 257 -10.41 15.78 -33.72
C ALA A 257 -9.53 16.49 -32.68
N TRP A 258 -9.63 16.06 -31.42
CA TRP A 258 -8.86 16.62 -30.31
C TRP A 258 -7.57 15.84 -30.07
N GLN A 259 -6.48 16.56 -29.87
CA GLN A 259 -5.18 16.04 -29.49
C GLN A 259 -4.76 16.68 -28.17
N LEU A 260 -4.45 15.86 -27.16
CA LEU A 260 -3.88 16.33 -25.90
C LEU A 260 -2.48 16.89 -26.16
N LEU A 261 -2.21 18.13 -25.76
CA LEU A 261 -0.90 18.77 -25.90
C LEU A 261 -0.18 18.96 -24.58
N TYR A 262 -0.93 19.07 -23.48
CA TYR A 262 -0.36 19.32 -22.16
C TYR A 262 -1.30 18.81 -21.08
N GLN A 263 -0.71 18.18 -20.07
CA GLN A 263 -1.40 17.86 -18.83
C GLN A 263 -0.53 18.31 -17.65
N GLY A 264 -1.12 19.02 -16.70
CA GLY A 264 -0.38 19.58 -15.57
C GLY A 264 -1.21 19.73 -14.32
N VAL A 265 -0.56 19.73 -13.17
CA VAL A 265 -1.16 20.01 -11.86
C VAL A 265 -1.21 21.52 -11.65
N VAL A 266 -2.40 22.05 -11.41
CA VAL A 266 -2.63 23.47 -11.15
C VAL A 266 -1.92 23.86 -9.85
N GLN A 267 -1.06 24.88 -9.92
CA GLN A 267 -0.30 25.38 -8.76
C GLN A 267 -1.01 26.56 -8.12
N ARG A 268 -1.57 27.46 -8.93
CA ARG A 268 -2.29 28.64 -8.43
C ARG A 268 -3.19 29.28 -9.48
N LEU A 269 -4.18 30.01 -8.98
CA LEU A 269 -4.93 31.02 -9.73
C LEU A 269 -4.43 32.42 -9.36
N ALA A 270 -3.85 33.11 -10.32
CA ALA A 270 -3.36 34.49 -10.18
C ALA A 270 -4.26 35.49 -10.93
N GLY A 271 -4.15 36.77 -10.57
CA GLY A 271 -4.89 37.85 -11.24
C GLY A 271 -6.31 38.09 -10.75
N MET A 272 -6.75 37.43 -9.66
CA MET A 272 -8.10 37.56 -9.09
C MET A 272 -8.36 38.85 -8.28
N ALA A 273 -7.64 39.94 -8.53
CA ALA A 273 -7.71 41.14 -7.69
C ALA A 273 -9.13 41.72 -7.55
N HIS A 274 -9.48 42.16 -6.35
CA HIS A 274 -10.78 42.72 -5.97
C HIS A 274 -11.09 44.05 -6.71
N GLY A 275 -11.60 43.96 -7.94
CA GLY A 275 -12.00 45.13 -8.74
C GLY A 275 -13.26 44.84 -9.53
N TRP A 276 -14.43 44.91 -8.91
CA TRP A 276 -15.71 44.36 -9.40
C TRP A 276 -16.31 44.94 -10.71
N ARG A 277 -15.59 45.74 -11.52
CA ARG A 277 -16.21 46.43 -12.67
C ARG A 277 -15.34 46.65 -13.92
N GLN A 278 -14.14 46.08 -14.03
CA GLN A 278 -13.31 46.20 -15.25
C GLN A 278 -12.99 44.83 -15.86
N PRO A 279 -12.64 44.76 -17.16
CA PRO A 279 -12.16 43.53 -17.77
C PRO A 279 -10.91 43.01 -17.06
N HIS A 280 -11.05 41.86 -16.39
CA HIS A 280 -9.95 41.19 -15.68
C HIS A 280 -9.61 39.86 -16.36
N ARG A 281 -8.35 39.47 -16.22
CA ARG A 281 -7.82 38.19 -16.69
C ARG A 281 -7.43 37.36 -15.49
N VAL A 282 -7.82 36.10 -15.50
CA VAL A 282 -7.33 35.10 -14.54
C VAL A 282 -6.21 34.32 -15.21
N ARG A 283 -5.18 34.01 -14.44
CA ARG A 283 -4.06 33.18 -14.88
C ARG A 283 -4.09 31.90 -14.08
N LEU A 284 -4.37 30.79 -14.74
CA LEU A 284 -4.24 29.47 -14.17
C LEU A 284 -2.83 28.97 -14.49
N GLU A 285 -2.01 28.88 -13.45
CA GLU A 285 -0.63 28.45 -13.56
C GLU A 285 -0.55 26.99 -13.13
N SER A 286 0.05 26.17 -13.98
CA SER A 286 0.15 24.72 -13.78
C SER A 286 1.58 24.24 -14.03
N GLN A 287 1.90 23.10 -13.43
CA GLN A 287 3.17 22.40 -13.55
C GLN A 287 2.92 21.08 -14.25
N ASP A 288 3.76 20.71 -15.21
CA ASP A 288 3.71 19.41 -15.89
C ASP A 288 3.48 18.23 -14.92
N SER A 289 2.51 17.37 -15.25
CA SER A 289 2.04 16.30 -14.35
C SER A 289 3.11 15.24 -14.11
N VAL A 290 3.87 14.87 -15.14
CA VAL A 290 4.98 13.91 -15.03
C VAL A 290 6.07 14.48 -14.13
N ALA A 291 6.46 15.75 -14.34
CA ALA A 291 7.43 16.41 -13.49
C ALA A 291 6.95 16.57 -12.04
N ALA A 292 5.64 16.78 -11.81
CA ALA A 292 5.06 16.83 -10.48
C ALA A 292 5.07 15.47 -9.79
N GLY A 293 4.65 14.40 -10.48
CA GLY A 293 4.68 13.02 -9.98
C GLY A 293 6.10 12.57 -9.63
N LEU A 294 7.07 12.84 -10.50
CA LEU A 294 8.46 12.45 -10.29
C LEU A 294 9.16 13.15 -9.11
N LYS A 295 8.63 14.29 -8.63
CA LYS A 295 9.09 14.97 -7.41
C LYS A 295 8.50 14.37 -6.13
N GLN A 296 7.43 13.57 -6.22
CA GLN A 296 6.88 12.90 -5.06
C GLN A 296 7.91 11.93 -4.47
N ARG A 297 7.88 11.79 -3.15
CA ARG A 297 8.83 10.97 -2.42
C ARG A 297 8.28 9.56 -2.27
N ILE A 298 9.06 8.58 -2.72
CA ILE A 298 8.78 7.17 -2.49
C ILE A 298 9.49 6.70 -1.22
N GLY A 299 8.89 5.72 -0.56
CA GLY A 299 9.39 5.18 0.68
C GLY A 299 9.47 6.22 1.82
N ALA A 300 8.61 7.23 1.77
CA ALA A 300 8.50 8.22 2.84
C ALA A 300 7.86 7.56 4.08
N PRO A 301 8.20 8.00 5.30
CA PRO A 301 7.50 7.55 6.49
C PRO A 301 6.00 7.86 6.39
N ALA A 302 5.17 7.01 6.97
CA ALA A 302 3.75 7.30 7.14
C ALA A 302 3.55 8.56 8.01
N ASP A 303 2.34 9.13 8.00
CA ASP A 303 2.00 10.28 8.84
C ASP A 303 2.21 10.03 10.35
N THR A 304 2.19 8.75 10.76
CA THR A 304 2.51 8.29 12.12
C THR A 304 4.02 8.27 12.44
N GLY A 305 4.88 8.56 11.45
CA GLY A 305 6.33 8.44 11.53
C GLY A 305 6.87 7.03 11.28
N GLU A 306 6.00 6.05 11.05
CA GLU A 306 6.40 4.67 10.75
C GLU A 306 7.19 4.62 9.43
N ARG A 307 8.37 3.98 9.45
CA ARG A 307 9.21 3.84 8.26
C ARG A 307 8.60 2.80 7.31
N ARG A 308 8.31 3.23 6.08
CA ARG A 308 7.78 2.38 5.01
C ARG A 308 8.68 2.49 3.78
N PRO A 309 9.87 1.86 3.78
CA PRO A 309 10.74 1.88 2.61
C PRO A 309 10.01 1.33 1.37
N PHE A 310 10.27 1.91 0.20
CA PHE A 310 9.84 1.33 -1.07
C PHE A 310 10.80 0.20 -1.43
N MET A 311 10.27 -0.99 -1.65
CA MET A 311 11.07 -2.22 -1.79
C MET A 311 10.47 -3.13 -2.85
N ARG A 312 11.36 -3.78 -3.62
CA ARG A 312 11.04 -4.85 -4.59
C ARG A 312 12.20 -5.84 -4.66
N GLY A 313 11.88 -7.12 -4.88
CA GLY A 313 12.85 -8.20 -5.06
C GLY A 313 13.62 -8.58 -3.78
N THR A 314 14.84 -9.11 -3.96
CA THR A 314 15.68 -9.64 -2.86
C THR A 314 16.81 -8.67 -2.49
N TYR A 315 16.99 -8.40 -1.20
CA TYR A 315 18.10 -7.55 -0.73
C TYR A 315 18.55 -7.90 0.68
N LEU A 316 19.73 -7.40 1.05
CA LEU A 316 20.30 -7.52 2.39
C LEU A 316 19.88 -6.31 3.23
N ALA A 317 19.09 -6.54 4.27
CA ALA A 317 18.54 -5.51 5.13
C ALA A 317 19.21 -5.52 6.51
N ARG A 318 19.51 -4.35 7.06
CA ARG A 318 19.99 -4.22 8.44
C ARG A 318 18.82 -4.25 9.42
N GLY A 319 18.93 -5.05 10.47
CA GLY A 319 18.03 -5.06 11.61
C GLY A 319 18.42 -3.97 12.62
N GLU A 320 17.41 -3.29 13.17
CA GLU A 320 17.58 -2.26 14.20
C GLU A 320 17.07 -2.78 15.54
N LEU A 321 17.89 -2.71 16.59
CA LEU A 321 17.49 -3.18 17.92
C LEU A 321 16.37 -2.29 18.48
N ILE A 322 15.20 -2.87 18.75
CA ILE A 322 14.03 -2.14 19.26
C ILE A 322 13.70 -2.48 20.72
N ARG A 323 14.05 -3.68 21.18
CA ARG A 323 13.73 -4.14 22.53
C ARG A 323 14.73 -5.21 22.99
N VAL A 324 14.98 -5.25 24.29
CA VAL A 324 15.69 -6.34 24.96
C VAL A 324 14.77 -6.93 26.02
N VAL A 325 14.62 -8.24 26.03
CA VAL A 325 14.06 -9.00 27.15
C VAL A 325 15.24 -9.52 27.94
N GLU A 326 15.36 -9.11 29.20
CA GLU A 326 16.47 -9.51 30.05
C GLU A 326 16.45 -11.01 30.34
N ALA A 327 17.63 -11.57 30.63
CA ALA A 327 17.75 -12.95 31.06
C ALA A 327 16.93 -13.18 32.33
N ALA A 328 16.27 -14.33 32.42
CA ALA A 328 15.46 -14.67 33.57
C ALA A 328 15.75 -16.10 34.03
N ALA A 329 15.55 -16.33 35.32
CA ALA A 329 15.47 -17.68 35.87
C ALA A 329 14.05 -17.88 36.42
N GLY A 330 13.49 -19.04 36.10
CA GLY A 330 12.18 -19.47 36.57
C GLY A 330 12.20 -19.78 38.07
N GLU A 331 10.99 -19.96 38.61
CA GLU A 331 10.81 -20.34 40.00
C GLU A 331 11.39 -21.73 40.27
N ILE A 332 12.04 -21.89 41.42
CA ILE A 332 12.61 -23.16 41.83
C ILE A 332 11.49 -24.07 42.33
N THR A 333 11.27 -25.18 41.64
CA THR A 333 10.36 -26.23 42.09
C THR A 333 11.13 -27.28 42.88
N ARG A 334 10.75 -27.46 44.14
CA ARG A 334 11.33 -28.45 45.05
C ARG A 334 10.48 -29.72 45.10
N THR A 335 11.14 -30.88 45.11
CA THR A 335 10.51 -32.19 45.35
C THR A 335 11.38 -32.96 46.32
N GLY A 336 10.86 -33.29 47.50
CA GLY A 336 11.67 -33.93 48.54
C GLY A 336 11.08 -33.76 49.94
N SER A 337 11.78 -34.28 50.94
CA SER A 337 11.31 -34.35 52.33
C SER A 337 12.13 -33.52 53.32
N GLY A 338 13.29 -32.99 52.92
CA GLY A 338 14.08 -32.07 53.75
C GLY A 338 13.34 -30.76 54.07
N SER A 339 13.95 -29.87 54.82
CA SER A 339 13.35 -28.59 55.21
C SER A 339 13.94 -27.39 54.46
N ALA A 340 15.13 -27.53 53.87
CA ALA A 340 15.86 -26.41 53.27
C ALA A 340 15.23 -25.85 52.00
N THR A 341 15.42 -24.55 51.79
CA THR A 341 15.02 -23.82 50.58
C THR A 341 16.26 -23.43 49.77
N VAL A 342 16.21 -23.63 48.46
CA VAL A 342 17.28 -23.18 47.56
C VAL A 342 16.99 -21.77 47.10
N GLN A 343 18.02 -20.94 47.12
CA GLN A 343 18.02 -19.58 46.60
C GLN A 343 18.97 -19.51 45.41
N LEU A 344 18.51 -18.86 44.34
CA LEU A 344 19.30 -18.64 43.13
C LEU A 344 19.87 -17.22 43.12
N LEU A 345 21.15 -17.11 42.76
CA LEU A 345 21.89 -15.86 42.61
C LEU A 345 22.48 -15.75 41.20
N GLY A 346 22.70 -14.50 40.78
CA GLY A 346 23.33 -14.17 39.51
C GLY A 346 22.35 -13.91 38.37
N THR A 347 22.89 -13.73 37.18
CA THR A 347 22.14 -13.50 35.94
C THR A 347 22.65 -14.50 34.93
N TYR A 348 21.74 -15.27 34.33
CA TYR A 348 22.11 -16.27 33.34
C TYR A 348 22.72 -15.62 32.10
N ARG A 349 23.88 -16.13 31.67
CA ARG A 349 24.68 -15.61 30.54
C ARG A 349 24.78 -16.59 29.37
N GLY A 350 24.09 -17.72 29.45
CA GLY A 350 24.09 -18.72 28.41
C GLY A 350 23.34 -18.22 27.16
N ASP A 351 23.51 -18.96 26.08
CA ASP A 351 23.00 -18.58 24.76
C ASP A 351 21.64 -19.23 24.43
N TYR A 352 21.25 -20.25 25.19
CA TYR A 352 20.05 -21.09 25.00
C TYR A 352 19.26 -21.24 26.30
N LEU A 353 17.98 -21.58 26.19
CA LEU A 353 17.18 -22.01 27.34
C LEU A 353 17.84 -23.24 27.96
N GLN A 354 18.01 -23.24 29.27
CA GLN A 354 18.67 -24.33 29.99
C GLN A 354 17.86 -24.74 31.22
N ASP A 355 17.51 -26.03 31.28
CA ASP A 355 16.91 -26.62 32.47
C ASP A 355 17.99 -27.11 33.42
N TYR A 356 17.85 -26.75 34.70
CA TYR A 356 18.74 -27.18 35.77
C TYR A 356 18.01 -28.16 36.70
N LEU A 357 18.67 -29.26 37.04
CA LEU A 357 18.28 -30.17 38.10
C LEU A 357 19.40 -30.22 39.14
N LEU A 358 19.07 -29.95 40.40
CA LEU A 358 19.94 -30.14 41.54
C LEU A 358 19.39 -31.29 42.37
N GLU A 359 20.23 -32.24 42.79
CA GLU A 359 19.83 -33.39 43.59
C GLU A 359 20.77 -33.56 44.80
N ALA A 360 20.19 -33.68 45.99
CA ALA A 360 20.93 -33.98 47.21
C ALA A 360 21.48 -35.42 47.16
N GLU A 361 22.79 -35.57 47.28
CA GLU A 361 23.47 -36.88 47.29
C GLU A 361 23.51 -37.48 48.69
N THR A 362 23.60 -36.65 49.73
CA THR A 362 23.63 -37.08 51.13
C THR A 362 22.63 -36.31 51.97
N SER A 363 22.08 -36.97 53.00
CA SER A 363 21.25 -36.31 54.00
C SER A 363 22.13 -35.59 55.03
N GLY A 364 21.71 -34.41 55.48
CA GLY A 364 22.42 -33.62 56.49
C GLY A 364 21.99 -32.16 56.55
N GLU A 365 22.68 -31.38 57.38
CA GLU A 365 22.45 -29.94 57.50
C GLU A 365 23.17 -29.15 56.40
N VAL A 366 22.69 -27.94 56.11
CA VAL A 366 23.40 -26.99 55.23
C VAL A 366 24.84 -26.79 55.73
N GLY A 367 25.81 -26.88 54.81
CA GLY A 367 27.25 -26.83 55.08
C GLY A 367 27.90 -28.20 55.28
N SER A 368 27.12 -29.28 55.37
CA SER A 368 27.63 -30.64 55.55
C SER A 368 27.09 -31.65 54.53
N ALA A 369 25.83 -31.50 54.12
CA ALA A 369 25.24 -32.29 53.05
C ALA A 369 25.90 -31.98 51.69
N THR A 370 25.85 -32.96 50.78
CA THR A 370 26.38 -32.83 49.43
C THR A 370 25.27 -32.93 48.39
N PHE A 371 25.47 -32.28 47.26
CA PHE A 371 24.57 -32.30 46.11
C PHE A 371 25.35 -32.40 44.80
N ARG A 372 24.61 -32.74 43.75
CA ARG A 372 25.05 -32.76 42.35
C ARG A 372 24.05 -32.04 41.49
N TRP A 373 24.46 -31.62 40.29
CA TRP A 373 23.55 -30.93 39.38
C TRP A 373 23.74 -31.31 37.91
N SER A 374 22.68 -31.13 37.13
CA SER A 374 22.53 -31.65 35.77
C SER A 374 21.77 -30.65 34.87
N HIS A 375 22.09 -30.67 33.58
CA HIS A 375 21.42 -29.92 32.50
C HIS A 375 20.40 -30.78 31.72
N ASN A 376 20.34 -32.09 31.99
CA ASN A 376 19.55 -33.06 31.22
C ASN A 376 18.79 -34.02 32.14
N GLN A 377 18.18 -33.44 33.19
CA GLN A 377 17.28 -34.16 34.10
C GLN A 377 17.91 -35.42 34.73
N GLY A 378 19.21 -35.37 35.02
CA GLY A 378 19.93 -36.42 35.74
C GLY A 378 20.47 -37.55 34.87
N GLN A 379 20.38 -37.45 33.53
CA GLN A 379 21.03 -38.40 32.63
C GLN A 379 22.56 -38.31 32.72
N SER A 380 23.10 -37.10 32.88
CA SER A 380 24.49 -36.84 33.21
C SER A 380 24.61 -35.71 34.23
N TRP A 381 25.64 -35.79 35.07
CA TRP A 381 25.90 -34.81 36.13
C TRP A 381 27.10 -33.95 35.72
N GLN A 382 26.93 -32.63 35.77
CA GLN A 382 27.99 -31.68 35.43
C GLN A 382 29.04 -31.62 36.54
N LYS A 383 28.59 -31.60 37.80
CA LYS A 383 29.43 -31.71 38.99
C LYS A 383 28.72 -32.52 40.07
N THR A 384 29.50 -33.22 40.89
CA THR A 384 29.04 -34.06 42.01
C THR A 384 29.86 -33.79 43.26
N ASN A 385 29.41 -34.29 44.41
CA ASN A 385 30.01 -34.11 45.74
C ASN A 385 30.24 -32.64 46.12
N LEU A 386 29.35 -31.73 45.68
CA LEU A 386 29.43 -30.32 46.04
C LEU A 386 28.77 -30.12 47.40
N THR A 387 29.40 -29.38 48.32
CA THR A 387 28.79 -29.06 49.61
C THR A 387 27.60 -28.11 49.42
N ALA A 388 26.44 -28.45 49.97
CA ALA A 388 25.26 -27.58 49.97
C ALA A 388 25.50 -26.41 50.95
N ALA A 389 26.03 -25.30 50.46
CA ALA A 389 26.49 -24.18 51.27
C ALA A 389 25.40 -23.12 51.52
N GLY A 390 25.58 -22.33 52.59
CA GLY A 390 24.73 -21.18 52.91
C GLY A 390 25.14 -19.90 52.17
N ALA A 391 24.45 -18.79 52.47
CA ALA A 391 24.60 -17.51 51.77
C ALA A 391 26.03 -16.92 51.75
N ASP A 392 26.88 -17.25 52.73
CA ASP A 392 28.27 -16.76 52.82
C ASP A 392 29.23 -17.44 51.83
N GLY A 393 28.80 -18.53 51.19
CA GLY A 393 29.60 -19.30 50.24
C GLY A 393 28.75 -19.96 49.17
N PRO A 394 28.02 -19.18 48.34
CA PRO A 394 27.15 -19.75 47.31
C PRO A 394 27.97 -20.60 46.33
N VAL A 395 27.38 -21.70 45.89
CA VAL A 395 28.03 -22.64 44.98
C VAL A 395 27.77 -22.20 43.55
N GLU A 396 28.85 -21.88 42.84
CA GLU A 396 28.78 -21.50 41.43
C GLU A 396 28.34 -22.70 40.58
N LEU A 397 27.30 -22.46 39.78
CA LEU A 397 26.88 -23.36 38.70
C LEU A 397 27.67 -23.00 37.44
N GLU A 398 26.99 -22.91 36.30
CA GLU A 398 27.55 -22.43 35.04
C GLU A 398 26.81 -21.18 34.58
N GLU A 399 27.35 -20.51 33.57
CA GLU A 399 26.71 -19.37 32.90
C GLU A 399 26.32 -18.22 33.84
N GLY A 400 27.14 -18.01 34.89
CA GLY A 400 26.97 -16.88 35.82
C GLY A 400 25.88 -17.08 36.88
N LEU A 401 25.32 -18.29 37.00
CA LEU A 401 24.39 -18.65 38.06
C LEU A 401 25.11 -19.26 39.27
N SER A 402 24.56 -19.05 40.46
CA SER A 402 25.04 -19.66 41.69
C SER A 402 23.85 -19.97 42.61
N VAL A 403 23.98 -20.98 43.46
CA VAL A 403 22.92 -21.39 44.38
C VAL A 403 23.43 -21.45 45.81
N TYR A 404 22.54 -21.20 46.77
CA TYR A 404 22.78 -21.48 48.17
C TYR A 404 21.51 -22.03 48.82
N TRP A 405 21.66 -22.64 49.99
CA TRP A 405 20.55 -23.19 50.77
C TRP A 405 20.36 -22.39 52.04
N GLU A 406 19.09 -22.16 52.38
CA GLU A 406 18.70 -21.64 53.69
C GLU A 406 18.16 -22.81 54.53
N PRO A 407 18.66 -22.99 55.76
CA PRO A 407 18.23 -24.09 56.62
C PRO A 407 16.77 -23.91 57.05
N GLY A 408 16.07 -25.03 57.23
CA GLY A 408 14.64 -25.06 57.57
C GLY A 408 14.37 -25.67 58.95
N LEU A 409 13.09 -25.94 59.25
CA LEU A 409 12.70 -26.67 60.45
C LEU A 409 12.75 -28.18 60.20
N GLY A 410 13.69 -28.87 60.84
CA GLY A 410 13.94 -30.30 60.65
C GLY A 410 15.18 -30.54 59.79
N SER A 411 15.43 -31.78 59.37
CA SER A 411 16.61 -32.11 58.55
C SER A 411 16.64 -31.29 57.25
N ASP A 412 17.67 -30.48 57.07
CA ASP A 412 17.74 -29.53 55.96
C ASP A 412 17.67 -30.22 54.58
N LEU A 413 18.57 -31.18 54.33
CA LEU A 413 18.61 -31.95 53.09
C LEU A 413 18.43 -33.43 53.39
N VAL A 414 17.61 -34.10 52.57
CA VAL A 414 17.49 -35.56 52.55
C VAL A 414 17.97 -36.07 51.20
N ALA A 415 18.78 -37.14 51.18
CA ALA A 415 19.29 -37.73 49.94
C ALA A 415 18.13 -38.07 48.98
N GLY A 416 18.24 -37.61 47.74
CA GLY A 416 17.18 -37.71 46.73
C GLY A 416 16.23 -36.51 46.66
N ASP A 417 16.35 -35.53 47.55
CA ASP A 417 15.69 -34.23 47.38
C ASP A 417 16.16 -33.56 46.09
N ARG A 418 15.22 -32.96 45.35
CA ARG A 418 15.44 -32.35 44.03
C ARG A 418 14.94 -30.92 43.98
N TRP A 419 15.67 -30.09 43.25
CA TRP A 419 15.27 -28.74 42.87
C TRP A 419 15.43 -28.58 41.37
N THR A 420 14.40 -28.03 40.73
CA THR A 420 14.41 -27.80 39.28
C THR A 420 14.03 -26.36 38.98
N PHE A 421 14.70 -25.76 38.00
CA PHE A 421 14.35 -24.46 37.46
C PHE A 421 14.85 -24.35 36.00
N ALA A 422 14.25 -23.46 35.22
CA ALA A 422 14.70 -23.14 33.87
C ALA A 422 15.35 -21.75 33.85
N ALA A 423 16.42 -21.57 33.10
CA ALA A 423 17.05 -20.28 32.87
C ALA A 423 16.94 -19.90 31.39
N SER A 424 16.34 -18.74 31.11
CA SER A 424 16.20 -18.19 29.77
C SER A 424 17.27 -17.14 29.49
N PRO A 425 17.92 -17.19 28.31
CA PRO A 425 18.88 -16.18 27.89
C PRO A 425 18.18 -14.83 27.64
N PRO A 426 18.91 -13.71 27.59
CA PRO A 426 18.30 -12.46 27.14
C PRO A 426 17.91 -12.60 25.66
N ILE A 427 16.81 -11.98 25.27
CA ILE A 427 16.29 -12.00 23.90
C ILE A 427 16.34 -10.58 23.33
N TYR A 428 17.08 -10.41 22.25
CA TYR A 428 17.22 -9.15 21.52
C TYR A 428 16.24 -9.12 20.35
N HIS A 429 15.36 -8.12 20.32
CA HIS A 429 14.39 -7.94 19.25
C HIS A 429 14.90 -6.89 18.28
N TYR A 430 15.13 -7.28 17.04
CA TYR A 430 15.51 -6.42 15.93
C TYR A 430 14.36 -6.26 14.95
N GLN A 431 14.18 -5.05 14.44
CA GLN A 431 13.21 -4.76 13.39
C GLN A 431 13.91 -4.60 12.04
N VAL A 432 13.46 -5.35 11.04
CA VAL A 432 13.72 -5.06 9.63
C VAL A 432 12.49 -4.35 9.06
N PHE A 433 12.66 -3.10 8.63
CA PHE A 433 11.55 -2.30 8.09
C PHE A 433 11.22 -2.69 6.65
N GLY A 434 9.93 -2.66 6.31
CA GLY A 434 9.40 -2.99 4.98
C GLY A 434 8.54 -4.25 4.89
N ALA A 435 8.30 -4.91 6.03
CA ALA A 435 7.37 -6.02 6.15
C ALA A 435 5.93 -5.60 5.76
N PRO A 436 5.04 -6.52 5.34
CA PRO A 436 5.29 -7.96 5.22
C PRO A 436 6.26 -8.30 4.09
N PHE A 437 7.11 -9.29 4.33
CA PHE A 437 8.00 -9.90 3.35
C PHE A 437 7.41 -11.23 2.89
N GLU A 438 7.71 -11.63 1.66
CA GLU A 438 7.42 -12.97 1.18
C GLU A 438 8.22 -14.01 2.00
N ALA A 439 9.51 -13.73 2.24
CA ALA A 439 10.36 -14.58 3.05
C ALA A 439 11.54 -13.84 3.69
N VAL A 440 12.00 -14.33 4.84
CA VAL A 440 13.33 -14.06 5.39
C VAL A 440 14.16 -15.33 5.17
N THR A 441 15.10 -15.29 4.24
CA THR A 441 15.80 -16.48 3.74
C THR A 441 17.10 -16.79 4.47
N ALA A 442 17.69 -15.80 5.15
CA ALA A 442 18.86 -15.97 5.98
C ALA A 442 18.98 -14.81 6.97
N VAL A 443 19.51 -15.08 8.16
CA VAL A 443 19.91 -14.05 9.14
C VAL A 443 21.38 -14.19 9.48
N TYR A 444 22.08 -13.07 9.43
CA TYR A 444 23.50 -12.95 9.72
C TYR A 444 23.70 -12.19 11.02
N LEU A 445 24.42 -12.81 11.95
CA LEU A 445 24.86 -12.22 13.20
C LEU A 445 26.34 -11.86 13.07
N SER A 446 26.66 -10.56 13.09
CA SER A 446 28.03 -10.06 12.91
C SER A 446 28.73 -10.56 11.64
N GLY A 447 27.97 -10.84 10.58
CA GLY A 447 28.46 -11.28 9.27
C GLY A 447 28.46 -12.80 9.06
N GLU A 448 28.15 -13.58 10.09
CA GLU A 448 28.06 -15.04 10.00
C GLU A 448 26.58 -15.47 9.99
N GLU A 449 26.22 -16.37 9.07
CA GLU A 449 24.88 -16.95 8.99
C GLU A 449 24.64 -17.83 10.23
N ASN A 450 23.53 -17.62 10.93
CA ASN A 450 23.25 -18.32 12.17
C ASN A 450 21.75 -18.61 12.32
N ASP A 451 21.40 -19.89 12.33
CA ASP A 451 20.01 -20.35 12.42
C ASP A 451 19.63 -20.84 13.82
N ASP A 452 20.61 -21.26 14.64
CA ASP A 452 20.33 -21.97 15.89
C ASP A 452 19.75 -21.07 17.00
N ARG A 453 19.94 -19.76 16.89
CA ARG A 453 19.60 -18.76 17.94
C ARG A 453 18.67 -17.66 17.45
N VAL A 454 18.14 -17.82 16.25
CA VAL A 454 17.40 -16.76 15.57
C VAL A 454 16.01 -17.25 15.19
N THR A 455 15.01 -16.45 15.51
CA THR A 455 13.69 -16.59 14.92
C THR A 455 13.39 -15.33 14.12
N ALA A 456 12.85 -15.48 12.92
CA ALA A 456 12.50 -14.37 12.04
C ALA A 456 11.05 -14.52 11.60
N ASP A 457 10.28 -13.45 11.73
CA ASP A 457 8.92 -13.35 11.27
C ASP A 457 8.88 -12.49 10.00
N ALA A 458 8.53 -13.08 8.86
CA ALA A 458 8.43 -12.39 7.59
C ALA A 458 7.24 -11.42 7.55
N GLY A 459 6.14 -11.71 8.25
CA GLY A 459 4.94 -10.88 8.27
C GLY A 459 5.15 -9.56 9.01
N THR A 460 5.93 -9.58 10.10
CA THR A 460 6.23 -8.38 10.90
C THR A 460 7.63 -7.81 10.66
N GLY A 461 8.54 -8.59 10.08
CA GLY A 461 9.96 -8.23 9.98
C GLY A 461 10.72 -8.28 11.30
N LEU A 462 10.13 -8.86 12.34
CA LEU A 462 10.75 -9.02 13.65
C LEU A 462 11.77 -10.17 13.64
N ILE A 463 12.97 -9.91 14.11
CA ILE A 463 14.03 -10.90 14.31
C ILE A 463 14.37 -10.97 15.79
N GLN A 464 14.23 -12.14 16.40
CA GLN A 464 14.63 -12.38 17.78
C GLN A 464 15.95 -13.13 17.80
N VAL A 465 16.90 -12.66 18.59
CA VAL A 465 18.21 -13.28 18.78
C VAL A 465 18.38 -13.61 20.25
N SER A 466 18.58 -14.88 20.59
CA SER A 466 18.83 -15.32 21.96
C SER A 466 20.31 -15.18 22.34
N GLY A 467 20.59 -14.78 23.59
CA GLY A 467 21.92 -14.85 24.22
C GLY A 467 22.76 -13.58 24.12
N LYS A 468 23.46 -13.35 23.00
CA LYS A 468 24.42 -12.25 22.87
C LYS A 468 23.92 -11.23 21.85
N ASN A 469 24.16 -9.96 22.17
CA ASN A 469 23.96 -8.87 21.23
C ASN A 469 24.91 -9.03 20.02
N ALA A 470 24.40 -8.75 18.82
CA ALA A 470 25.14 -8.84 17.57
C ALA A 470 24.62 -7.78 16.58
N SER A 471 25.43 -7.37 15.61
CA SER A 471 24.88 -6.63 14.47
C SER A 471 24.06 -7.59 13.60
N VAL A 472 22.77 -7.31 13.41
CA VAL A 472 21.88 -8.17 12.64
C VAL A 472 21.72 -7.63 11.21
N THR A 473 21.91 -8.50 10.24
CA THR A 473 21.48 -8.29 8.85
C THR A 473 20.69 -9.49 8.37
N ALA A 474 19.64 -9.29 7.59
CA ALA A 474 18.80 -10.37 7.08
C ALA A 474 18.67 -10.28 5.56
N ARG A 475 18.73 -11.43 4.89
CA ARG A 475 18.39 -11.54 3.48
C ARG A 475 16.88 -11.71 3.38
N VAL A 476 16.21 -10.69 2.85
CA VAL A 476 14.76 -10.66 2.75
C VAL A 476 14.34 -10.66 1.29
N VAL A 477 13.21 -11.31 1.00
CA VAL A 477 12.54 -11.33 -0.29
C VAL A 477 11.25 -10.54 -0.10
N LYS A 478 11.16 -9.36 -0.73
CA LYS A 478 9.96 -8.54 -0.63
C LYS A 478 8.83 -9.12 -1.48
N ASP A 479 9.15 -9.49 -2.71
CA ASP A 479 8.27 -10.05 -3.72
C ASP A 479 9.10 -10.70 -4.85
N HIS A 480 8.41 -11.28 -5.82
CA HIS A 480 8.98 -11.84 -7.03
C HIS A 480 9.36 -10.80 -8.09
N THR A 481 9.05 -9.52 -7.89
CA THR A 481 9.37 -8.46 -8.85
C THR A 481 10.86 -8.17 -8.79
N THR A 482 11.59 -8.71 -9.77
CA THR A 482 13.06 -8.62 -9.83
C THR A 482 13.56 -7.84 -11.03
N HIS A 483 12.74 -7.67 -12.07
CA HIS A 483 13.16 -7.01 -13.29
C HIS A 483 13.16 -5.47 -13.13
N PRO A 484 14.25 -4.76 -13.49
CA PRO A 484 14.35 -3.31 -13.32
C PRO A 484 13.23 -2.50 -13.98
N VAL A 485 12.75 -2.94 -15.16
CA VAL A 485 11.65 -2.26 -15.88
C VAL A 485 10.34 -2.32 -15.09
N ASP A 486 10.03 -3.48 -14.49
CA ASP A 486 8.83 -3.64 -13.66
C ASP A 486 8.93 -2.76 -12.41
N MET A 487 10.12 -2.69 -11.80
CA MET A 487 10.36 -1.80 -10.66
C MET A 487 10.21 -0.32 -11.01
N VAL A 488 10.61 0.10 -12.21
CA VAL A 488 10.39 1.48 -12.68
C VAL A 488 8.90 1.72 -12.89
N ALA A 489 8.18 0.77 -13.50
CA ALA A 489 6.72 0.86 -13.66
C ALA A 489 6.01 0.98 -12.31
N ASP A 490 6.40 0.16 -11.32
CA ASP A 490 5.86 0.22 -9.95
C ASP A 490 6.13 1.57 -9.28
N ILE A 491 7.32 2.15 -9.45
CA ILE A 491 7.63 3.49 -8.91
C ILE A 491 6.76 4.55 -9.59
N LEU A 492 6.53 4.44 -10.90
CA LEU A 492 5.67 5.36 -11.65
C LEU A 492 4.21 5.23 -11.21
N ALA A 493 3.70 4.01 -11.02
CA ALA A 493 2.37 3.74 -10.50
C ALA A 493 2.19 4.31 -9.09
N GLU A 494 3.17 4.12 -8.19
CA GLU A 494 3.18 4.66 -6.83
C GLU A 494 3.00 6.19 -6.80
N VAL A 495 3.54 6.90 -7.80
CA VAL A 495 3.40 8.37 -7.91
C VAL A 495 2.29 8.82 -8.86
N GLY A 496 1.41 7.90 -9.27
CA GLY A 496 0.23 8.18 -10.09
C GLY A 496 0.54 8.46 -11.57
N LEU A 497 1.63 7.90 -12.09
CA LEU A 497 2.08 8.07 -13.49
C LEU A 497 1.95 6.78 -14.31
N GLU A 498 1.15 5.81 -13.88
CA GLU A 498 0.90 4.56 -14.61
C GLU A 498 0.37 4.81 -16.02
N ALA A 499 -0.63 5.70 -16.17
CA ALA A 499 -1.20 6.06 -17.46
C ALA A 499 -0.24 6.83 -18.38
N ALA A 500 0.91 7.27 -17.87
CA ALA A 500 1.95 7.88 -18.67
C ALA A 500 2.95 6.85 -19.21
N ILE A 501 2.86 5.57 -18.84
CA ILE A 501 3.78 4.53 -19.32
C ILE A 501 3.44 4.17 -20.77
N ASP A 502 4.44 4.21 -21.65
CA ASP A 502 4.35 3.62 -22.98
C ASP A 502 4.59 2.10 -22.87
N GLU A 503 3.49 1.34 -22.85
CA GLU A 503 3.50 -0.12 -22.63
C GLU A 503 4.41 -0.85 -23.60
N ASP A 504 4.42 -0.45 -24.87
CA ASP A 504 5.22 -1.08 -25.94
C ASP A 504 6.73 -0.93 -25.69
N SER A 505 7.19 0.27 -25.31
CA SER A 505 8.61 0.51 -25.01
C SER A 505 9.05 -0.24 -23.75
N PHE A 506 8.21 -0.31 -22.72
CA PHE A 506 8.49 -1.06 -21.50
C PHE A 506 8.56 -2.56 -21.77
N ALA A 507 7.57 -3.10 -22.50
CA ALA A 507 7.56 -4.51 -22.90
C ALA A 507 8.77 -4.87 -23.76
N LEU A 508 9.13 -4.00 -24.72
CA LEU A 508 10.30 -4.20 -25.57
C LEU A 508 11.59 -4.18 -24.74
N ALA A 509 11.80 -3.16 -23.91
CA ALA A 509 12.99 -3.06 -23.07
C ALA A 509 13.16 -4.29 -22.18
N LYS A 510 12.07 -4.76 -21.55
CA LYS A 510 12.05 -5.99 -20.74
C LYS A 510 12.41 -7.23 -21.54
N SER A 511 11.86 -7.38 -22.75
CA SER A 511 12.14 -8.52 -23.62
C SER A 511 13.61 -8.60 -24.07
N LEU A 512 14.30 -7.44 -24.14
CA LEU A 512 15.69 -7.35 -24.53
C LEU A 512 16.68 -7.64 -23.38
N THR A 513 16.22 -7.65 -22.13
CA THR A 513 17.05 -7.83 -20.93
C THR A 513 16.48 -8.90 -19.97
N PRO A 514 16.07 -10.09 -20.44
CA PRO A 514 15.30 -11.04 -19.63
C PRO A 514 16.03 -11.54 -18.37
N GLU A 515 17.36 -11.52 -18.39
CA GLU A 515 18.21 -11.99 -17.28
C GLU A 515 18.51 -10.91 -16.23
N TYR A 516 18.03 -9.68 -16.43
CA TYR A 516 18.29 -8.60 -15.46
C TYR A 516 17.42 -8.78 -14.23
N ALA A 517 18.07 -9.04 -13.10
CA ALA A 517 17.44 -9.14 -11.80
C ALA A 517 18.18 -8.27 -10.79
N ILE A 518 17.45 -7.37 -10.13
CA ILE A 518 17.96 -6.56 -9.02
C ILE A 518 16.99 -6.61 -7.84
N GLY A 519 17.45 -6.17 -6.68
CA GLY A 519 16.59 -5.80 -5.56
C GLY A 519 16.79 -4.33 -5.24
N ILE A 520 15.71 -3.63 -4.89
CA ILE A 520 15.76 -2.20 -4.55
C ILE A 520 15.20 -1.94 -3.17
N ARG A 521 15.79 -0.95 -2.51
CA ARG A 521 15.29 -0.35 -1.27
C ARG A 521 15.55 1.14 -1.33
N PHE A 522 14.47 1.92 -1.34
CA PHE A 522 14.55 3.38 -1.29
C PHE A 522 13.80 3.90 -0.08
N GLU A 523 14.45 4.83 0.63
CA GLU A 523 13.87 5.51 1.77
C GLU A 523 13.87 7.00 1.51
N ASN A 524 12.66 7.56 1.46
CA ASN A 524 12.44 9.00 1.44
C ASN A 524 13.15 9.72 0.27
N LEU A 525 13.24 9.09 -0.90
CA LEU A 525 13.82 9.65 -2.12
C LEU A 525 12.72 10.09 -3.07
N THR A 526 12.97 11.11 -3.90
CA THR A 526 12.02 11.43 -4.98
C THR A 526 11.97 10.28 -6.00
N ALA A 527 10.83 10.01 -6.62
CA ALA A 527 10.71 9.00 -7.67
C ALA A 527 11.75 9.18 -8.78
N ALA A 528 12.01 10.43 -9.21
CA ALA A 528 13.07 10.74 -10.18
C ALA A 528 14.46 10.21 -9.75
N GLN A 529 14.84 10.44 -8.50
CA GLN A 529 16.14 9.99 -7.96
C GLN A 529 16.21 8.46 -7.89
N ALA A 530 15.13 7.81 -7.47
CA ALA A 530 15.04 6.36 -7.38
C ALA A 530 15.16 5.70 -8.77
N ILE A 531 14.37 6.17 -9.74
CA ILE A 531 14.41 5.71 -11.13
C ILE A 531 15.82 5.91 -11.71
N ARG A 532 16.42 7.09 -11.50
CA ARG A 532 17.79 7.36 -11.96
C ARG A 532 18.82 6.39 -11.39
N GLU A 533 18.70 5.99 -10.12
CA GLU A 533 19.61 5.01 -9.52
C GLU A 533 19.45 3.61 -10.14
N ILE A 534 18.24 3.21 -10.51
CA ILE A 534 17.98 1.96 -11.24
C ILE A 534 18.60 2.04 -12.63
N ILE A 535 18.21 3.05 -13.41
CA ILE A 535 18.64 3.25 -14.80
C ILE A 535 20.17 3.30 -14.90
N ARG A 536 20.83 4.06 -14.01
CA ARG A 536 22.29 4.21 -13.98
C ARG A 536 23.01 2.87 -13.76
N ARG A 537 22.41 1.94 -13.02
CA ARG A 537 22.99 0.61 -12.74
C ARG A 537 22.63 -0.43 -13.78
N CYS A 538 21.54 -0.23 -14.51
CA CYS A 538 20.98 -1.22 -15.43
C CYS A 538 21.04 -0.81 -16.91
N LEU A 539 21.82 0.22 -17.27
CA LEU A 539 22.06 0.61 -18.68
C LEU A 539 20.77 0.79 -19.49
N TYR A 540 19.79 1.52 -18.95
CA TYR A 540 18.62 1.96 -19.71
C TYR A 540 18.76 3.43 -20.10
N ASP A 541 18.05 3.83 -21.15
CA ASP A 541 17.69 5.21 -21.43
C ASP A 541 16.21 5.37 -21.13
N LEU A 542 15.81 6.48 -20.48
CA LEU A 542 14.40 6.79 -20.22
C LEU A 542 14.14 8.23 -20.61
N TRP A 543 13.10 8.51 -21.36
CA TRP A 543 12.76 9.86 -21.81
C TRP A 543 11.25 10.06 -21.84
N ILE A 544 10.82 11.30 -22.03
CA ILE A 544 9.41 11.65 -22.16
C ILE A 544 9.17 12.15 -23.57
N ASP A 545 8.13 11.62 -24.21
CA ASP A 545 7.71 11.95 -25.56
C ASP A 545 6.19 12.11 -25.58
N PHE A 546 5.70 13.31 -25.92
CA PHE A 546 4.26 13.64 -25.94
C PHE A 546 3.47 13.29 -24.65
N GLY A 547 4.11 13.35 -23.49
CA GLY A 547 3.47 13.02 -22.20
C GLY A 547 3.57 11.54 -21.82
N GLU A 548 4.11 10.70 -22.71
CA GLU A 548 4.42 9.31 -22.46
C GLU A 548 5.86 9.16 -21.98
N ILE A 549 6.07 8.30 -20.99
CA ILE A 549 7.35 7.90 -20.44
C ILE A 549 7.78 6.65 -21.19
N LYS A 550 8.89 6.76 -21.91
CA LYS A 550 9.45 5.70 -22.75
C LYS A 550 10.78 5.23 -22.18
N ILE A 551 11.04 3.94 -22.31
CA ILE A 551 12.29 3.32 -21.86
C ILE A 551 12.91 2.50 -23.01
N ARG A 552 14.24 2.46 -23.05
CA ARG A 552 15.00 1.67 -24.01
C ARG A 552 16.19 1.02 -23.33
N ALA A 553 16.40 -0.27 -23.59
CA ALA A 553 17.63 -0.96 -23.19
C ALA A 553 18.81 -0.48 -24.03
N TYR A 554 19.91 -0.10 -23.38
CA TYR A 554 21.15 0.20 -24.08
C TYR A 554 21.94 -1.10 -24.30
N LEU A 555 21.88 -1.64 -25.51
CA LEU A 555 22.55 -2.89 -25.89
C LEU A 555 24.01 -2.71 -26.35
N GLY A 556 24.55 -1.48 -26.27
CA GLY A 556 25.92 -1.19 -26.68
C GLY A 556 26.13 -1.05 -28.19
N GLU A 557 25.07 -0.86 -28.98
CA GLU A 557 25.18 -0.58 -30.40
C GLU A 557 25.57 0.89 -30.63
N ALA A 558 26.70 1.07 -31.33
CA ALA A 558 27.28 2.36 -31.72
C ALA A 558 26.78 2.82 -33.09
#